data_AF-A0A7V1U8C3-F1
#
_entry.id   AF-A0A7V1U8C3-F1
#
_cell.length_a   1.000
_cell.length_b   1.000
_cell.length_c   1.000
_cell.angle_alpha   90.00
_cell.angle_beta   90.00
_cell.angle_gamma   90.00
#
_symmetry.space_group_name_H-M   'P 1'
#
loop_
_entity.id
_entity.type
_entity.pdbx_description
1 polymer ?
#
loop_
_entity_poly.entity_id
_entity_poly.type
_entity_poly.pdbx_seq_one_letter_code
_entity_poly.pdbx_strand_id
1 'polypeptide(L)' 'MRIRSREEVARALDMPSCVEAVERAFAAYATGRAELPGIIHLEVPESGGEIHVKAGHLHGEPYYAVKVASG' A
#
# COMPACT_ATOMS: atom_id res chain seq x y z
N MET A 1 16.17 10.26 0.86
CA MET A 1 14.96 9.97 1.66
C MET A 1 14.12 11.24 1.75
N ARG A 2 12.82 11.17 1.45
CA ARG A 2 11.89 12.32 1.54
C ARG A 2 10.74 11.93 2.46
N ILE A 3 10.44 12.77 3.43
CA ILE A 3 9.34 12.57 4.39
C ILE A 3 8.22 13.53 4.01
N ARG A 4 6.97 13.04 4.05
CA ARG A 4 5.76 13.82 3.74
C ARG A 4 4.77 13.75 4.88
N SER A 5 4.13 14.86 5.21
CA SER A 5 3.02 14.88 6.17
C SER A 5 1.72 14.37 5.54
N ARG A 6 0.73 14.07 6.39
CA ARG A 6 -0.63 13.72 5.96
C ARG A 6 -1.22 14.79 5.04
N GLU A 7 -1.06 16.07 5.40
CA GLU A 7 -1.58 17.21 4.64
C GLU A 7 -0.87 17.39 3.29
N GLU A 8 0.41 17.06 3.20
CA GLU A 8 1.13 17.05 1.91
C GLU A 8 0.63 15.92 1.01
N VAL A 9 0.43 14.71 1.55
CA VAL A 9 -0.10 13.57 0.78
C VAL A 9 -1.53 13.84 0.32
N ALA A 10 -2.40 14.33 1.22
CA ALA A 10 -3.80 14.63 0.90
C ALA A 10 -3.94 15.72 -0.17
N ARG A 11 -3.03 16.70 -0.22
CA ARG A 11 -3.03 17.74 -1.27
C ARG A 11 -2.46 17.27 -2.59
N ALA A 12 -1.67 16.20 -2.60
CA ALA A 12 -1.03 15.66 -3.80
C ALA A 12 -1.89 14.64 -4.55
N LEU A 13 -2.98 14.16 -3.94
CA LEU A 13 -3.81 13.08 -4.46
C LEU A 13 -5.27 13.54 -4.59
N ASP A 14 -5.83 13.48 -5.78
CA ASP A 14 -7.26 13.60 -6.02
C ASP A 14 -7.92 12.21 -6.14
N MET A 15 -9.23 12.15 -5.86
CA MET A 15 -9.97 10.88 -5.84
C MET A 15 -10.01 10.19 -7.21
N PRO A 16 -10.29 10.87 -8.34
CA PRO A 16 -10.22 10.25 -9.67
C PRO A 16 -8.87 9.58 -9.98
N SER A 17 -7.75 10.29 -9.77
CA SER A 17 -6.41 9.73 -10.00
C SER A 17 -6.13 8.51 -9.11
N CYS A 18 -6.62 8.51 -7.87
CA CYS A 18 -6.51 7.35 -6.97
C CYS A 18 -7.27 6.14 -7.51
N VAL A 19 -8.50 6.33 -8.00
CA VAL A 19 -9.32 5.25 -8.56
C VAL A 19 -8.62 4.62 -9.76
N GLU A 20 -8.15 5.44 -10.71
CA GLU A 20 -7.43 4.94 -11.89
C GLU A 20 -6.15 4.16 -11.51
N ALA A 21 -5.39 4.65 -10.52
CA ALA A 21 -4.19 3.98 -10.05
C ALA A 21 -4.50 2.60 -9.45
N VAL A 22 -5.56 2.51 -8.66
CA VAL A 22 -6.01 1.25 -8.06
C VAL A 22 -6.54 0.28 -9.13
N GLU A 23 -7.32 0.76 -10.10
CA GLU A 23 -7.81 -0.07 -11.22
C GLU A 23 -6.65 -0.69 -12.00
N ARG A 24 -5.63 0.10 -12.36
CA ARG A 24 -4.42 -0.40 -13.03
C ARG A 24 -3.68 -1.44 -12.18
N ALA A 25 -3.58 -1.22 -10.88
CA ALA A 25 -2.93 -2.17 -9.96
C ALA A 25 -3.70 -3.50 -9.89
N PHE A 26 -5.03 -3.47 -9.83
CA PHE A 26 -5.86 -4.68 -9.87
C PHE A 26 -5.75 -5.41 -11.21
N ALA A 27 -5.75 -4.69 -12.34
CA ALA A 27 -5.55 -5.29 -13.65
C ALA A 27 -4.16 -5.94 -13.79
N ALA A 28 -3.11 -5.30 -13.26
CA ALA A 28 -1.77 -5.86 -13.21
C ALA A 28 -1.72 -7.15 -12.36
N TYR A 29 -2.33 -7.14 -11.17
CA TYR A 29 -2.44 -8.32 -10.32
C TYR A 29 -3.19 -9.46 -11.02
N ALA A 30 -4.35 -9.20 -11.63
CA ALA A 30 -5.15 -10.19 -12.33
C ALA A 30 -4.42 -10.81 -13.55
N THR A 31 -3.40 -10.13 -14.09
CA THR A 31 -2.61 -10.57 -15.24
C THR A 31 -1.22 -11.10 -14.83
N GLY A 32 -0.96 -11.34 -13.55
CA GLY A 32 0.32 -11.88 -13.06
C GLY A 32 1.48 -10.89 -13.14
N ARG A 33 1.20 -9.59 -13.21
CA ARG A 33 2.18 -8.50 -13.29
C ARG A 33 2.37 -7.75 -11.97
N ALA A 34 1.98 -8.37 -10.85
CA ALA A 34 2.18 -7.83 -9.52
C ALA A 34 2.73 -8.92 -8.59
N GLU A 35 3.70 -8.55 -7.77
CA GLU A 35 4.26 -9.38 -6.72
C GLU A 35 3.70 -8.91 -5.37
N LEU A 36 3.08 -9.84 -4.63
CA LEU A 36 2.52 -9.61 -3.30
C LEU A 36 3.13 -10.64 -2.34
N PRO A 37 4.11 -10.27 -1.51
CA PRO A 37 4.67 -11.19 -0.53
C PRO A 37 3.66 -11.53 0.57
N GLY A 38 4.01 -12.51 1.41
CA GLY A 38 3.25 -12.83 2.60
C GLY A 38 3.02 -11.60 3.49
N ILE A 39 1.82 -11.51 4.05
CA ILE A 39 1.42 -10.43 4.96
C ILE A 39 1.93 -10.75 6.36
N ILE A 40 2.51 -9.76 7.04
CA ILE A 40 2.75 -9.86 8.49
C ILE A 40 1.50 -9.38 9.19
N HIS A 41 0.92 -10.24 10.01
CA HIS A 41 -0.17 -9.94 10.94
C HIS A 41 0.31 -10.25 12.35
N LEU A 42 0.27 -9.26 13.22
CA LEU A 42 0.65 -9.37 14.62
C LEU A 42 -0.49 -8.86 15.49
N GLU A 43 -1.07 -9.74 16.29
CA GLU A 43 -2.00 -9.40 17.36
C GLU A 43 -1.24 -8.74 18.51
N VAL A 44 -1.83 -7.72 19.13
CA VAL A 44 -1.32 -7.02 20.33
C VAL A 44 -2.40 -7.05 21.42
N PRO A 45 -2.59 -8.20 22.10
CA PRO A 45 -3.72 -8.40 23.03
C PRO A 45 -3.76 -7.40 24.18
N GLU A 46 -2.60 -6.94 24.65
CA GLU A 46 -2.47 -5.99 25.76
C GLU A 46 -3.10 -4.63 25.45
N SER A 47 -3.21 -4.29 24.16
CA SER A 47 -3.85 -3.06 23.67
C SER A 47 -5.19 -3.32 22.97
N GLY A 48 -5.60 -4.59 22.84
CA GLY A 48 -6.77 -4.98 22.05
C GLY A 48 -6.67 -4.58 20.58
N GLY A 49 -5.47 -4.56 20.01
CA GLY A 49 -5.20 -4.06 18.65
C GLY A 49 -4.33 -4.99 17.83
N GLU A 50 -4.03 -4.57 16.61
CA GLU A 50 -3.26 -5.36 15.64
C GLU A 50 -2.29 -4.51 14.82
N ILE A 51 -1.25 -5.15 14.28
CA ILE A 51 -0.26 -4.54 13.40
C ILE A 51 -0.17 -5.35 12.11
N HIS A 52 -0.24 -4.66 10.98
CA HIS A 52 -0.20 -5.22 9.64
C HIS A 52 0.95 -4.61 8.83
N VAL A 53 1.80 -5.46 8.26
CA VAL A 53 2.78 -5.04 7.24
C VAL A 53 2.41 -5.69 5.92
N LYS A 54 2.15 -4.86 4.91
CA LYS A 54 1.79 -5.27 3.55
C LYS A 54 2.76 -4.61 2.58
N ALA A 55 3.25 -5.36 1.62
CA ALA A 55 4.11 -4.85 0.56
C ALA A 55 3.57 -5.25 -0.82
N GLY A 56 4.05 -4.55 -1.85
CA GLY A 56 3.71 -4.89 -3.23
C GLY A 56 4.61 -4.20 -4.25
N HIS A 57 4.79 -4.84 -5.39
CA HIS A 57 5.53 -4.32 -6.54
C HIS A 57 4.79 -4.67 -7.83
N LEU A 58 4.72 -3.74 -8.79
CA LEU A 58 4.21 -4.01 -10.13
C LEU A 58 5.40 -4.23 -11.07
N HIS A 59 5.40 -5.31 -11.84
CA HIS A 59 6.52 -5.65 -12.72
C HIS A 59 6.77 -4.54 -13.75
N GLY A 60 8.03 -4.12 -13.89
CA GLY A 60 8.44 -3.04 -14.80
C GLY A 60 8.27 -1.63 -14.24
N GLU A 61 7.57 -1.45 -13.13
CA GLU A 61 7.47 -0.14 -12.46
C GLU A 61 8.71 0.13 -11.58
N PRO A 62 9.16 1.40 -11.50
CA PRO A 62 10.38 1.76 -10.75
C PRO A 62 10.15 1.84 -9.23
N TYR A 63 8.92 1.58 -8.75
CA TYR A 63 8.53 1.75 -7.35
C TYR A 63 7.94 0.48 -6.77
N TYR A 64 8.32 0.17 -5.53
CA TYR A 64 7.61 -0.75 -4.65
C TYR A 64 7.03 0.04 -3.47
N ALA A 65 6.02 -0.53 -2.82
CA ALA A 65 5.40 0.08 -1.64
C ALA A 65 5.44 -0.89 -0.45
N VAL A 66 5.66 -0.33 0.74
CA VAL A 66 5.48 -1.03 2.02
C VAL A 66 4.58 -0.15 2.87
N LYS A 67 3.49 -0.73 3.39
CA LYS A 67 2.56 -0.09 4.32
C LYS A 67 2.62 -0.79 5.66
N VAL A 68 2.87 -0.02 6.70
CA VAL A 68 2.72 -0.43 8.10
C VAL A 68 1.49 0.28 8.65
N ALA A 69 0.54 -0.48 9.17
CA ALA A 69 -0.68 0.06 9.77
C ALA A 69 -0.97 -0.67 11.09
N SER A 70 -1.56 0.05 12.02
CA SER A 70 -2.10 -0.50 13.27
C SER A 70 -3.55 -0.07 13.46
N GLY A 71 -4.34 -0.89 14.13
CA GLY A 71 -5.75 -0.68 14.43
C GLY A 71 -6.12 -1.14 15.81
#